data_AF-A0A2G2BDS7-F1
#
_entry.id   AF-A0A2G2BDS7-F1
#
_cell.length_a   1.000
_cell.length_b   1.000
_cell.length_c   1.000
_cell.angle_alpha   90.00
_cell.angle_beta   90.00
_cell.angle_gamma   90.00
#
_symmetry.space_group_name_H-M   'P 1'
#
loop_
_entity.id
_entity.type
_entity.pdbx_description
1 polymer ?
#
loop_
_entity_poly.entity_id
_entity_poly.type
_entity_poly.pdbx_seq_one_letter_code
_entity_poly.pdbx_strand_id
1 'polypeptide(L)'
;MDVVTIRSSATTEPVDGGLRFVVTGNVDVVPSIERMTLGHASVMDGVDGWGYSAETVDGGAAITVTVPEADMARLAGLGFYGMLASGMHHQPHHWMMATGNGMGMQ
;
A
#
# COMPACT_ATOMS: atom_id res chain seq x y z
N MET A 1 8.44 -5.35 8.16
CA MET A 1 8.40 -4.26 7.14
C MET A 1 9.67 -4.21 6.28
N ASP A 2 10.79 -4.76 6.76
CA ASP A 2 12.11 -4.67 6.11
C ASP A 2 12.14 -5.14 4.66
N VAL A 3 11.44 -6.24 4.35
CA VAL A 3 11.48 -6.83 3.00
C VAL A 3 10.79 -5.94 1.96
N VAL A 4 9.72 -5.24 2.36
CA VAL A 4 8.95 -4.35 1.48
C VAL A 4 9.57 -2.96 1.39
N THR A 5 10.43 -2.55 2.33
CA THR A 5 11.01 -1.20 2.37
C THR A 5 12.48 -1.14 1.95
N ILE A 6 13.28 -2.18 2.27
CA ILE A 6 14.72 -2.21 1.99
C ILE A 6 15.02 -3.07 0.76
N ARG A 7 14.19 -4.08 0.46
CA ARG A 7 14.42 -5.06 -0.62
C ARG A 7 13.41 -4.98 -1.77
N SER A 8 12.68 -3.87 -1.86
CA SER A 8 11.81 -3.57 -3.00
C SER A 8 12.25 -2.29 -3.69
N SER A 9 11.83 -2.12 -4.94
CA SER A 9 11.95 -0.88 -5.69
C SER A 9 10.55 -0.41 -6.08
N ALA A 10 10.25 0.86 -5.81
CA ALA A 10 8.98 1.48 -6.18
C ALA A 10 9.20 2.53 -7.28
N THR A 11 8.45 2.44 -8.37
CA THR A 11 8.35 3.48 -9.40
C THR A 11 6.98 4.15 -9.33
N THR A 12 6.93 5.42 -9.74
CA THR A 12 5.72 6.24 -9.67
C THR A 12 5.31 6.69 -11.05
N GLU A 13 4.03 6.53 -11.37
CA GLU A 13 3.40 6.93 -12.62
C GLU A 13 2.20 7.84 -12.30
N PRO A 14 2.10 9.04 -12.89
CA PRO A 14 0.91 9.87 -12.71
C PRO A 14 -0.31 9.23 -13.39
N VAL A 15 -1.47 9.34 -12.74
CA VAL A 15 -2.77 8.96 -13.30
C VAL A 15 -3.77 10.09 -13.11
N ASP A 16 -4.94 9.99 -13.71
CA ASP A 16 -5.99 10.98 -13.50
C ASP A 16 -6.42 11.01 -12.02
N GLY A 17 -6.32 12.19 -11.40
CA GLY A 17 -6.64 12.40 -9.99
C GLY A 17 -5.74 11.67 -8.98
N GLY A 18 -4.54 11.20 -9.38
CA GLY A 18 -3.75 10.37 -8.48
C GLY A 18 -2.37 9.94 -8.95
N LEU A 19 -1.80 8.96 -8.25
CA LEU A 19 -0.54 8.30 -8.58
C LEU A 19 -0.72 6.78 -8.58
N ARG A 20 -0.05 6.12 -9.51
CA ARG A 20 0.16 4.67 -9.52
C ARG A 20 1.58 4.36 -9.10
N PHE A 21 1.72 3.48 -8.12
CA PHE A 21 3.01 2.97 -7.67
C PHE A 21 3.15 1.53 -8.12
N VAL A 22 4.25 1.21 -8.81
CA VAL A 22 4.62 -0.16 -9.18
C VAL A 22 5.79 -0.58 -8.31
N VAL A 23 5.63 -1.67 -7.58
CA VAL A 23 6.58 -2.09 -6.56
C VAL A 23 7.01 -3.52 -6.84
N THR A 24 8.31 -3.70 -7.02
CA THR A 24 8.90 -4.98 -7.43
C THR A 24 10.07 -5.35 -6.53
N GLY A 25 10.45 -6.62 -6.54
CA GLY A 25 11.58 -7.13 -5.78
C GLY A 25 12.05 -8.48 -6.29
N ASN A 26 13.05 -9.04 -5.61
CA ASN A 26 13.51 -10.41 -5.89
C ASN A 26 12.41 -11.43 -5.57
N VAL A 27 12.52 -12.64 -6.17
CA VAL A 27 11.52 -13.71 -6.07
C VAL A 27 11.13 -14.08 -4.63
N ASP A 28 12.06 -14.00 -3.69
CA ASP A 28 11.82 -14.28 -2.27
C ASP A 28 10.99 -13.19 -1.58
N VAL A 29 10.92 -12.00 -2.18
CA VAL A 29 10.24 -10.81 -1.65
C VAL A 29 8.86 -10.59 -2.27
N VAL A 30 8.65 -11.04 -3.52
CA VAL A 30 7.40 -10.85 -4.29
C VAL A 30 6.14 -11.18 -3.48
N PRO A 31 6.02 -12.36 -2.82
CA PRO A 31 4.79 -12.69 -2.09
C PRO A 31 4.49 -11.74 -0.93
N SER A 32 5.51 -11.08 -0.38
CA SER A 32 5.34 -10.10 0.69
C SER A 32 4.93 -8.73 0.16
N ILE A 33 5.46 -8.32 -1.00
CA ILE A 33 5.03 -7.11 -1.71
C ILE A 33 3.55 -7.21 -2.07
N GLU A 34 3.14 -8.34 -2.66
CA GLU A 34 1.76 -8.58 -3.06
C GLU A 34 0.81 -8.53 -1.86
N ARG A 35 1.07 -9.35 -0.82
CA ARG A 35 0.22 -9.38 0.38
C ARG A 35 0.06 -8.01 1.04
N MET A 36 1.14 -7.24 1.15
CA MET A 36 1.09 -5.92 1.78
C MET A 36 0.39 -4.88 0.91
N THR A 37 0.68 -4.84 -0.38
CA THR A 37 0.12 -3.83 -1.29
C THR A 37 -1.37 -4.03 -1.48
N LEU A 38 -1.81 -5.27 -1.74
CA LEU A 38 -3.22 -5.59 -1.92
C LEU A 38 -3.99 -5.44 -0.61
N GLY A 39 -3.42 -5.92 0.50
CA GLY A 39 -4.03 -5.77 1.83
C GLY A 39 -4.19 -4.31 2.22
N HIS A 40 -3.17 -3.47 1.99
CA HIS A 40 -3.24 -2.05 2.32
C HIS A 40 -4.31 -1.33 1.51
N ALA A 41 -4.41 -1.59 0.20
CA ALA A 41 -5.48 -1.04 -0.63
C ALA A 41 -6.87 -1.39 -0.09
N SER A 42 -7.09 -2.68 0.26
CA SER A 42 -8.40 -3.12 0.79
C SER A 42 -8.81 -2.48 2.11
N VAL A 43 -7.84 -2.07 2.94
CA VAL A 43 -8.10 -1.46 4.25
C VAL A 43 -8.24 0.06 4.15
N MET A 44 -7.54 0.68 3.21
CA MET A 44 -7.46 2.14 3.10
C MET A 44 -8.44 2.75 2.11
N ASP A 45 -9.04 1.96 1.22
CA ASP A 45 -10.01 2.46 0.26
C ASP A 45 -11.16 3.21 0.95
N GLY A 46 -11.36 4.47 0.59
CA GLY A 46 -12.36 5.37 1.15
C GLY A 46 -11.95 6.10 2.44
N VAL A 47 -10.80 5.77 3.05
CA VAL A 47 -10.29 6.49 4.23
C VAL A 47 -9.84 7.90 3.82
N ASP A 48 -10.23 8.91 4.59
CA ASP A 48 -9.92 10.33 4.33
C ASP A 48 -10.36 10.83 2.93
N GLY A 49 -11.29 10.13 2.27
CA GLY A 49 -11.72 10.44 0.91
C GLY A 49 -10.71 10.06 -0.19
N TRP A 50 -9.71 9.24 0.14
CA TRP A 50 -8.74 8.70 -0.81
C TRP A 50 -9.24 7.36 -1.38
N GLY A 51 -9.09 7.15 -2.69
CA GLY A 51 -9.40 5.89 -3.35
C GLY A 51 -8.15 5.03 -3.51
N TYR A 52 -8.26 3.74 -3.25
CA TYR A 52 -7.16 2.77 -3.37
C TYR A 52 -7.58 1.53 -4.14
N SER A 53 -6.82 1.18 -5.18
CA SER A 53 -6.96 -0.10 -5.88
C SER A 53 -5.59 -0.73 -6.10
N ALA A 54 -5.50 -2.05 -6.03
CA ALA A 54 -4.25 -2.76 -6.19
C ALA A 54 -4.42 -4.06 -6.99
N GLU A 55 -3.34 -4.45 -7.67
CA GLU A 55 -3.26 -5.61 -8.53
C GLU A 55 -1.86 -6.22 -8.44
N THR A 56 -1.75 -7.53 -8.68
CA THR A 56 -0.44 -8.17 -8.85
C THR A 56 0.13 -7.84 -10.22
N VAL A 57 1.45 -7.68 -10.30
CA VAL A 57 2.18 -7.48 -11.56
C VAL A 57 3.40 -8.39 -11.58
N ASP A 58 4.06 -8.52 -12.73
CA ASP A 58 5.29 -9.28 -12.84
C ASP A 58 6.34 -8.76 -11.85
N GLY A 59 6.77 -9.64 -10.94
CA GLY A 59 7.78 -9.32 -9.92
C GLY A 59 7.28 -8.50 -8.74
N GLY A 60 5.96 -8.34 -8.54
CA GLY A 60 5.42 -7.65 -7.36
C GLY A 60 3.95 -7.22 -7.49
N ALA A 61 3.65 -5.98 -7.13
CA ALA A 61 2.29 -5.43 -7.16
C ALA A 61 2.27 -3.97 -7.59
N ALA A 62 1.14 -3.52 -8.09
CA ALA A 62 0.84 -2.12 -8.32
C ALA A 62 -0.30 -1.66 -7.42
N ILE A 63 -0.24 -0.41 -6.98
CA ILE A 63 -1.32 0.27 -6.26
C ILE A 63 -1.57 1.64 -6.88
N THR A 64 -2.83 1.91 -7.19
CA THR A 64 -3.29 3.20 -7.68
C THR A 64 -4.00 3.92 -6.54
N VAL A 65 -3.62 5.16 -6.30
CA VAL A 65 -4.18 6.01 -5.25
C VAL A 65 -4.71 7.28 -5.87
N THR A 66 -6.01 7.53 -5.72
CA THR A 66 -6.66 8.79 -6.14
C THR A 66 -7.01 9.61 -4.91
N VAL A 67 -6.84 10.93 -5.00
CA VAL A 67 -6.98 11.83 -3.85
C VAL A 67 -7.67 13.14 -4.26
N PRO A 68 -8.27 13.87 -3.31
CA PRO A 68 -8.69 15.24 -3.55
C PRO A 68 -7.53 16.09 -4.06
N GLU A 69 -7.81 17.07 -4.92
CA GLU A 69 -6.76 17.92 -5.53
C GLU A 69 -5.84 18.57 -4.48
N ALA A 70 -6.40 18.99 -3.34
CA ALA A 70 -5.65 19.58 -2.23
C ALA A 70 -4.61 18.62 -1.59
N ASP A 71 -4.80 17.31 -1.74
CA ASP A 71 -3.94 16.27 -1.18
C ASP A 71 -2.91 15.72 -2.18
N MET A 72 -2.95 16.13 -3.46
CA MET A 72 -2.02 15.63 -4.47
C MET A 72 -0.54 15.88 -4.10
N ALA A 73 -0.23 17.06 -3.57
CA ALA A 73 1.12 17.39 -3.10
C ALA A 73 1.54 16.51 -1.92
N ARG A 74 0.59 16.13 -1.05
CA ARG A 74 0.83 15.23 0.08
C ARG A 74 1.09 13.80 -0.41
N LEU A 75 0.26 13.28 -1.32
CA LEU A 75 0.46 11.97 -1.93
C LEU A 75 1.83 11.87 -2.62
N ALA A 76 2.20 12.89 -3.40
CA ALA A 76 3.51 12.95 -4.06
C ALA A 76 4.67 13.01 -3.08
N GLY A 77 4.57 13.80 -2.00
CA GLY A 77 5.60 13.90 -0.97
C GLY A 77 5.76 12.64 -0.12
N LEU A 78 4.68 11.89 0.10
CA LEU A 78 4.72 10.59 0.78
C LEU A 78 5.41 9.52 -0.06
N GLY A 79 5.12 9.48 -1.37
CA GLY A 79 5.49 8.36 -2.24
C GLY A 79 4.92 7.03 -1.73
N PHE A 80 5.35 5.91 -2.31
CA PHE A 80 4.83 4.59 -1.94
C PHE A 80 5.08 4.23 -0.46
N TYR A 81 6.32 4.39 0.02
CA TYR A 81 6.67 3.98 1.38
C TYR A 81 6.06 4.88 2.46
N GLY A 82 6.00 6.19 2.21
CA GLY A 82 5.32 7.13 3.11
C GLY A 82 3.81 6.88 3.11
N MET A 83 3.21 6.57 1.96
CA MET A 83 1.80 6.20 1.87
C MET A 83 1.51 4.93 2.69
N LEU A 84 2.33 3.88 2.55
CA LEU A 84 2.18 2.66 3.33
C LEU A 84 2.26 2.89 4.85
N ALA A 85 3.06 3.87 5.28
CA ALA A 85 3.23 4.24 6.68
C ALA A 85 2.21 5.28 7.18
N SER A 86 1.47 5.91 6.28
CA SER A 86 0.45 6.93 6.58
C SER A 86 -0.89 6.27 6.91
N GLY A 87 -1.70 6.90 7.76
CA GLY A 87 -3.04 6.44 8.13
C GLY A 87 -3.14 5.78 9.51
N MET A 88 -4.35 5.77 10.06
CA MET A 88 -4.69 5.23 11.39
C MET A 88 -5.20 3.78 11.36
N HIS A 89 -5.02 3.05 10.26
CA HIS A 89 -5.41 1.63 10.13
C HIS A 89 -4.38 0.65 10.71
N HIS A 90 -3.17 1.12 11.00
CA HIS A 90 -2.17 0.33 11.72
C HIS A 90 -2.59 0.09 13.17
N GLN A 91 -3.38 0.97 13.80
CA GLN A 91 -3.83 0.73 15.18
C GLN A 91 -4.78 -0.47 15.27
N PRO A 92 -5.87 -0.57 14.46
CA PRO A 92 -6.68 -1.79 14.39
C PRO A 92 -5.87 -3.03 13.99
N HIS A 93 -4.93 -2.92 13.04
CA HIS A 93 -4.07 -4.04 12.64
C HIS A 93 -3.18 -4.53 13.81
N HIS A 94 -2.52 -3.61 14.52
CA HIS A 94 -1.70 -3.93 15.69
C HIS A 94 -2.55 -4.44 16.86
N TRP A 95 -3.76 -3.88 17.04
CA TRP A 95 -4.72 -4.36 18.02
C TRP A 95 -5.15 -5.79 17.73
N MET A 96 -5.42 -6.11 16.47
CA MET A 96 -5.79 -7.46 16.03
C MET A 96 -4.64 -8.47 16.18
N MET A 97 -3.39 -8.05 15.96
CA MET A 97 -2.20 -8.88 16.29
C MET A 97 -2.03 -9.08 17.81
N ALA A 98 -2.20 -8.02 18.61
CA ALA A 98 -2.05 -8.08 20.07
C ALA A 98 -3.16 -8.88 20.76
N THR A 99 -4.35 -8.94 20.16
CA THR A 99 -5.52 -9.66 20.68
C THR A 99 -5.71 -11.05 20.07
N GLY A 100 -4.86 -11.46 19.13
CA GLY A 100 -4.90 -12.80 18.51
C GLY A 100 -6.02 -12.99 17.48
N ASN A 101 -6.63 -11.91 16.99
CA ASN A 101 -7.72 -11.94 16.00
C ASN A 101 -7.22 -11.88 14.54
N GLY A 102 -5.90 -12.03 14.31
CA GLY A 102 -5.28 -11.94 12.98
C GLY A 102 -5.67 -13.10 12.07
N MET A 103 -6.58 -12.85 11.14
CA MET A 103 -6.91 -13.68 9.98
C MET A 103 -7.05 -15.17 10.30
N GLY A 104 -8.18 -15.52 10.92
CA GLY A 104 -8.72 -16.87 10.85
C GLY A 104 -9.02 -17.21 9.40
N MET A 105 -8.27 -18.18 8.85
CA MET A 105 -8.67 -18.95 7.68
C MET A 105 -10.06 -19.54 7.98
N GLN A 106 -11.04 -19.23 7.14
CA GLN A 106 -12.22 -20.07 6.97
C GLN A 106 -11.93 -21.03 5.83
#